data_AF-V5H2Q5-F1
#
_entry.id   AF-V5H2Q5-F1
#
_cell.length_a   1.000
_cell.length_b   1.000
_cell.length_c   1.000
_cell.angle_alpha   90.00
_cell.angle_beta   90.00
_cell.angle_gamma   90.00
#
_symmetry.space_group_name_H-M   'P 1'
#
loop_
_entity.id
_entity.type
_entity.pdbx_description
1 polymer ?
#
loop_
_entity_poly.entity_id
_entity_poly.type
_entity_poly.pdbx_seq_one_letter_code
_entity_poly.pdbx_strand_id
1 'polypeptide(L)'
;GVLVAIASHIDSFCLNIASDLEIVWVCLGTNHMKWIMGVCYRPPSCSSSFIKALQDSINLVVIRFPSSPIFLLGDFNYPDIVWTGNNPPTGTPSSASSECNDFVSLCLDFCFTQL
;
A
#
# COMPACT_ATOMS: atom_id res chain seq x y z
N GLY A 1 -5.45 12.85 6.05
CA GLY A 1 -4.01 13.01 5.83
C GLY A 1 -3.26 11.92 6.57
N VAL A 2 -2.09 11.52 6.08
CA VAL A 2 -1.26 10.44 6.67
C VAL A 2 0.08 10.97 7.20
N LEU A 3 0.66 10.28 8.18
CA LEU A 3 1.97 10.59 8.74
C LEU A 3 2.72 9.31 9.12
N VAL A 4 4.04 9.30 8.91
CA VAL A 4 4.94 8.24 9.38
C VAL A 4 5.91 8.85 10.39
N ALA A 5 5.90 8.33 11.62
CA ALA A 5 6.86 8.70 12.65
C ALA A 5 7.94 7.62 12.74
N ILE A 6 9.21 8.03 12.68
CA ILE A 6 10.36 7.12 12.66
C ILE A 6 11.26 7.44 13.84
N ALA A 7 11.68 6.40 14.55
CA ALA A 7 12.61 6.56 15.66
C ALA A 7 13.97 7.06 15.15
N SER A 8 14.62 7.95 15.91
CA SER A 8 15.84 8.65 15.49
C SER A 8 17.04 7.75 15.19
N HIS A 9 17.04 6.51 15.67
CA HIS A 9 18.11 5.53 15.44
C HIS A 9 17.87 4.68 14.18
N ILE A 10 16.74 4.86 13.48
CA ILE A 10 16.43 4.18 12.23
C ILE A 10 16.80 5.11 11.07
N ASP A 11 17.80 4.71 10.28
CA ASP A 11 18.15 5.42 9.06
C ASP A 11 16.96 5.41 8.10
N SER A 12 16.53 6.58 7.64
CA SER A 12 15.37 6.68 6.78
C SER A 12 15.34 7.96 5.96
N PHE A 13 14.61 7.92 4.84
CA PHE A 13 14.31 9.12 4.05
C PHE A 13 12.98 8.96 3.31
N CYS A 14 12.29 10.08 3.11
CA CYS A 14 11.06 10.10 2.33
C CYS A 14 11.35 9.90 0.85
N LEU A 15 10.51 9.11 0.19
CA LEU A 15 10.50 8.97 -1.26
C LEU A 15 9.54 9.99 -1.84
N ASN A 16 10.05 10.90 -2.67
CA ASN A 16 9.21 11.83 -3.41
C ASN A 16 8.59 11.10 -4.63
N ILE A 17 7.46 10.44 -4.40
CA ILE A 17 6.65 9.78 -5.43
C ILE A 17 5.42 10.66 -5.64
N ALA A 18 5.26 11.21 -6.85
CA ALA A 18 4.12 12.02 -7.19
C ALA A 18 2.85 11.17 -7.20
N SER A 19 1.85 11.56 -6.41
CA SER A 19 0.55 10.92 -6.34
C SER A 19 -0.47 11.91 -5.82
N ASP A 20 -1.70 11.84 -6.34
CA ASP A 20 -2.85 12.60 -5.81
C ASP A 20 -3.50 11.89 -4.61
N LEU A 21 -2.97 10.74 -4.20
CA LEU A 21 -3.43 9.98 -3.05
C LEU A 21 -2.88 10.55 -1.74
N GLU A 22 -3.61 10.31 -0.66
CA GLU A 22 -3.08 10.53 0.69
C GLU A 22 -2.11 9.41 1.07
N ILE A 23 -0.94 9.41 0.43
CA ILE A 23 0.09 8.38 0.59
C ILE A 23 1.47 9.00 0.88
N VAL A 24 2.19 8.38 1.82
CA VAL A 24 3.59 8.72 2.12
C VAL A 24 4.43 7.46 1.94
N TRP A 25 5.51 7.61 1.17
CA TRP A 25 6.50 6.57 0.95
C TRP A 25 7.79 6.89 1.68
N VAL A 26 8.35 5.91 2.36
CA VAL A 26 9.60 6.02 3.12
C VAL A 26 10.50 4.84 2.80
N CYS A 27 11.78 5.11 2.57
CA CYS A 27 12.81 4.08 2.60
C CYS A 27 13.37 3.98 4.02
N LEU A 28 13.33 2.79 4.60
CA LEU A 28 13.94 2.44 5.88
C LEU A 28 15.23 1.65 5.61
N GLY A 29 16.35 2.16 6.11
CA GLY A 29 17.64 1.48 6.09
C GLY A 29 17.81 0.61 7.33
N THR A 30 18.11 -0.67 7.12
CA THR A 30 18.73 -1.51 8.13
C THR A 30 20.15 -1.85 7.69
N ASN A 31 21.00 -2.35 8.59
CA ASN A 31 22.43 -2.59 8.34
C ASN A 31 22.74 -3.39 7.06
N HIS A 32 21.80 -4.18 6.53
CA HIS A 32 22.01 -5.04 5.37
C HIS A 32 20.93 -4.94 4.28
N MET A 33 19.88 -4.12 4.46
CA MET A 33 18.76 -4.09 3.53
C MET A 33 17.97 -2.79 3.62
N LYS A 34 17.43 -2.38 2.47
CA LYS A 34 16.44 -1.29 2.39
C LYS A 34 15.04 -1.89 2.32
N TRP A 35 14.15 -1.38 3.15
CA TRP A 35 12.73 -1.70 3.16
C TRP A 35 11.96 -0.47 2.72
N ILE A 36 10.94 -0.65 1.89
CA ILE A 36 10.08 0.46 1.49
C ILE A 36 8.74 0.35 2.22
N MET A 37 8.33 1.43 2.86
CA MET A 37 7.06 1.52 3.57
C MET A 37 6.18 2.58 2.91
N GLY A 38 4.99 2.18 2.46
CA GLY A 38 3.94 3.07 2.00
C GLY A 38 2.82 3.11 3.04
N VAL A 39 2.47 4.30 3.52
CA VAL A 39 1.31 4.50 4.39
C VAL A 39 0.27 5.30 3.61
N CYS A 40 -0.89 4.70 3.38
CA CYS A 40 -1.94 5.22 2.53
C CYS A 40 -3.25 5.37 3.30
N TYR A 41 -4.02 6.41 2.99
CA TYR A 41 -5.40 6.55 3.42
C TYR A 41 -6.30 6.67 2.20
N ARG A 42 -7.33 5.83 2.11
CA ARG A 42 -8.42 5.99 1.15
C ARG A 42 -9.63 6.58 1.88
N PRO A 43 -10.05 7.81 1.57
CA PRO A 43 -11.30 8.35 2.09
C PRO A 43 -12.51 7.49 1.68
N PRO A 44 -13.59 7.40 2.47
CA PRO A 44 -14.77 6.60 2.13
C PRO A 44 -15.47 7.09 0.84
N SER A 45 -15.34 8.37 0.50
CA SER A 45 -15.89 8.99 -0.71
C SER A 45 -14.87 9.06 -1.87
N CYS A 46 -13.81 8.25 -1.85
CA CYS A 46 -12.77 8.32 -2.85
C CYS A 46 -13.28 7.89 -4.23
N SER A 47 -12.74 8.50 -5.29
CA SER A 47 -13.10 8.20 -6.67
C SER A 47 -12.63 6.81 -7.12
N SER A 48 -13.28 6.27 -8.15
CA SER A 48 -12.91 5.00 -8.79
C SER A 48 -11.50 4.97 -9.39
N SER A 49 -10.86 6.12 -9.59
CA SER A 49 -9.46 6.20 -10.03
C SER A 49 -8.42 5.86 -8.95
N PHE A 50 -8.84 5.65 -7.69
CA PHE A 50 -7.94 5.37 -6.57
C PHE A 50 -7.01 4.19 -6.85
N ILE A 51 -7.56 3.06 -7.31
CA ILE A 51 -6.79 1.84 -7.56
C ILE A 51 -5.71 2.06 -8.61
N LYS A 52 -6.05 2.74 -9.72
CA LYS A 52 -5.09 3.07 -10.77
C LYS A 52 -3.95 3.95 -10.23
N ALA A 53 -4.29 5.00 -9.48
CA ALA A 53 -3.30 5.89 -8.89
C ALA A 53 -2.40 5.17 -7.87
N LEU A 54 -2.96 4.21 -7.12
CA LEU A 54 -2.21 3.38 -6.18
C LEU A 54 -1.25 2.44 -6.93
N GLN A 55 -1.74 1.80 -8.00
CA GLN A 55 -0.94 0.95 -8.88
C GLN A 55 0.24 1.71 -9.47
N ASP A 56 -0.01 2.90 -10.05
CA ASP A 56 1.02 3.76 -10.62
C ASP A 56 2.06 4.15 -9.56
N SER A 57 1.61 4.49 -8.34
CA SER A 57 2.50 4.82 -7.22
C SER A 57 3.36 3.62 -6.78
N ILE A 58 2.82 2.41 -6.71
CA ILE A 58 3.58 1.21 -6.34
C ILE A 58 4.57 0.85 -7.45
N ASN A 59 4.16 0.94 -8.72
CA ASN A 59 5.05 0.69 -9.86
C ASN A 59 6.29 1.60 -9.84
N LEU A 60 6.12 2.89 -9.56
CA LEU A 60 7.25 3.82 -9.42
C LEU A 60 8.22 3.41 -8.31
N VAL A 61 7.70 2.88 -7.20
CA VAL A 61 8.50 2.34 -6.10
C VAL A 61 9.24 1.07 -6.53
N VAL A 62 8.54 0.10 -7.13
CA VAL A 62 9.11 -1.17 -7.58
C VAL A 62 10.22 -0.95 -8.62
N ILE A 63 10.02 -0.04 -9.58
CA ILE A 63 11.03 0.29 -10.59
C ILE A 63 12.29 0.89 -9.93
N ARG A 64 12.11 1.73 -8.91
CA ARG A 64 13.22 2.40 -8.22
C ARG A 64 13.93 1.50 -7.20
N PHE A 65 13.23 0.54 -6.62
CA PHE A 65 13.72 -0.36 -5.56
C PHE A 65 13.32 -1.82 -5.82
N PRO A 66 13.80 -2.43 -6.93
CA PRO A 66 13.30 -3.73 -7.41
C PRO A 66 13.60 -4.93 -6.50
N SER A 67 14.56 -4.79 -5.57
CA SER A 67 14.96 -5.85 -4.64
C SER A 67 14.59 -5.54 -3.19
N SER A 68 13.94 -4.41 -2.93
CA SER A 68 13.53 -4.04 -1.58
C SER A 68 12.14 -4.59 -1.29
N PRO A 69 11.93 -5.25 -0.13
CA PRO A 69 10.59 -5.61 0.28
C PRO A 69 9.75 -4.36 0.52
N ILE A 70 8.47 -4.44 0.16
CA ILE A 70 7.50 -3.35 0.28
C ILE A 70 6.45 -3.70 1.33
N PHE A 71 6.24 -2.82 2.29
CA PHE A 71 5.09 -2.84 3.17
C PHE A 71 4.12 -1.74 2.77
N LEU A 72 2.88 -2.12 2.50
CA LEU A 72 1.79 -1.18 2.28
C LEU A 72 0.85 -1.25 3.50
N LEU A 73 0.75 -0.14 4.23
CA LEU A 73 -0.09 0.00 5.42
C LEU A 73 -1.11 1.10 5.19
N GLY A 74 -2.22 1.06 5.92
CA GLY A 74 -3.22 2.11 5.78
C GLY A 74 -4.59 1.74 6.29
N ASP A 75 -5.47 2.73 6.21
CA ASP A 75 -6.91 2.53 6.25
C ASP A 75 -7.46 2.75 4.83
N PHE A 76 -7.86 1.65 4.20
CA PHE A 76 -8.37 1.65 2.83
C PHE A 76 -9.89 1.83 2.75
N ASN A 77 -10.61 1.89 3.88
CA ASN A 77 -12.07 2.07 3.92
C ASN A 77 -12.83 1.19 2.90
N TYR A 78 -12.46 -0.09 2.81
CA TYR A 78 -13.19 -1.10 2.04
C TYR A 78 -13.98 -1.99 3.01
N PRO A 79 -15.27 -1.69 3.27
CA PRO A 79 -16.07 -2.40 4.28
C PRO A 79 -16.43 -3.82 3.85
N ASP A 80 -16.45 -4.11 2.55
CA ASP A 80 -16.77 -5.43 2.02
C ASP A 80 -15.56 -6.39 2.02
N ILE A 81 -14.36 -5.88 2.31
CA ILE A 81 -13.16 -6.71 2.46
C ILE A 81 -13.13 -7.26 3.88
N VAL A 82 -13.06 -8.58 3.98
CA VAL A 82 -12.85 -9.26 5.25
C VAL A 82 -11.34 -9.29 5.54
N TRP A 83 -10.88 -8.38 6.40
CA TRP A 83 -9.48 -8.21 6.79
C TRP A 83 -8.99 -9.25 7.83
N THR A 84 -9.55 -10.46 7.84
CA THR A 84 -9.21 -11.48 8.82
C THR A 84 -8.56 -12.69 8.16
N GLY A 85 -7.26 -12.92 8.41
CA GLY A 85 -6.55 -14.13 7.98
C GLY A 85 -5.11 -13.88 7.51
N ASN A 86 -4.32 -14.95 7.38
CA ASN A 86 -2.93 -14.95 6.91
C ASN A 86 -2.80 -15.07 5.38
N ASN A 87 -3.89 -14.84 4.65
CA ASN A 87 -3.93 -14.92 3.18
C ASN A 87 -4.18 -13.52 2.63
N PRO A 88 -3.90 -13.24 1.34
CA PRO A 88 -4.28 -11.96 0.73
C PRO A 88 -5.74 -11.63 1.09
N PRO A 89 -6.11 -10.34 1.27
CA PRO A 89 -7.45 -10.00 1.72
C PRO A 89 -8.48 -10.67 0.81
N THR A 90 -9.22 -11.66 1.31
CA THR A 90 -10.19 -12.37 0.48
C THR A 90 -11.49 -11.60 0.52
N GLY A 91 -11.82 -10.92 -0.57
CA GLY A 91 -13.21 -10.59 -0.85
C GLY A 91 -13.94 -11.88 -1.19
N THR A 92 -15.07 -12.19 -0.56
CA THR A 92 -15.98 -13.19 -1.13
C THR A 92 -16.48 -12.63 -2.47
N PRO A 93 -16.23 -13.27 -3.62
CA PRO A 93 -16.51 -12.71 -4.95
C PRO A 93 -17.99 -12.36 -5.18
N SER A 94 -18.89 -12.93 -4.40
CA SER A 94 -20.34 -12.78 -4.55
C SER A 94 -20.92 -11.55 -3.83
N SER A 95 -20.16 -10.92 -2.93
CA SER A 95 -20.71 -9.91 -1.99
C SER A 95 -19.93 -8.59 -1.99
N ALA A 96 -18.72 -8.57 -2.55
CA ALA A 96 -17.84 -7.41 -2.53
C ALA A 96 -18.08 -6.49 -3.75
N SER A 97 -18.08 -5.17 -3.52
CA SER A 97 -18.09 -4.18 -4.59
C SER A 97 -16.92 -4.36 -5.58
N SER A 98 -17.10 -3.94 -6.84
CA SER A 98 -16.06 -4.07 -7.89
C SER A 98 -14.72 -3.47 -7.46
N GLU A 99 -14.75 -2.34 -6.75
CA GLU A 99 -13.53 -1.69 -6.24
C GLU A 99 -12.79 -2.51 -5.19
N CYS A 100 -13.50 -3.30 -4.36
CA CYS A 100 -12.86 -4.21 -3.41
C CYS A 100 -12.14 -5.34 -4.15
N ASN A 101 -12.75 -5.89 -5.20
CA ASN A 101 -12.11 -6.92 -6.02
C ASN A 101 -10.89 -6.37 -6.76
N ASP A 102 -10.96 -5.13 -7.25
CA ASP A 102 -9.84 -4.45 -7.91
C ASP A 102 -8.67 -4.23 -6.93
N PHE A 103 -8.97 -3.82 -5.69
CA PHE A 103 -7.96 -3.71 -4.63
C PHE A 103 -7.28 -5.05 -4.32
N VAL A 104 -8.07 -6.11 -4.15
CA VAL A 104 -7.53 -7.45 -3.89
C VAL A 104 -6.69 -7.94 -5.06
N SER A 105 -7.13 -7.69 -6.29
CA SER A 105 -6.39 -8.05 -7.51
C SER A 105 -5.05 -7.31 -7.57
N LEU A 106 -5.05 -6.01 -7.25
CA LEU A 106 -3.81 -5.22 -7.13
C LEU A 106 -2.87 -5.80 -6.06
N CYS A 107 -3.37 -6.17 -4.88
CA CYS A 107 -2.55 -6.81 -3.86
C CYS A 107 -1.92 -8.13 -4.37
N LEU A 108 -2.68 -8.94 -5.11
CA LEU A 108 -2.20 -10.18 -5.70
C LEU A 108 -1.15 -9.94 -6.80
N ASP A 109 -1.36 -8.95 -7.66
CA ASP A 109 -0.43 -8.59 -8.74
C ASP A 109 0.95 -8.19 -8.22
N PHE A 110 1.00 -7.55 -7.04
CA PHE A 110 2.25 -7.21 -6.35
C PHE A 110 2.71 -8.25 -5.31
N CYS A 111 2.06 -9.43 -5.27
CA CYS A 111 2.36 -10.51 -4.33
C CYS A 111 2.31 -10.08 -2.85
N PHE A 112 1.45 -9.13 -2.49
CA PHE A 112 1.27 -8.72 -1.10
C PHE A 112 0.55 -9.79 -0.28
N THR A 113 1.01 -9.95 0.96
CA THR A 113 0.40 -10.80 1.98
C THR A 113 -0.01 -9.95 3.17
N GLN A 114 -1.17 -10.25 3.76
CA GLN A 114 -1.60 -9.61 5.01
C GLN A 114 -0.78 -10.16 6.19
N LEU A 115 -0.30 -9.26 7.06
CA LEU A 115 0.43 -9.57 8.29
C LEU A 115 -0.45 -9.41 9.53
#